data_AF-A0A438E3W2-F1
#
_entry.id   AF-A0A438E3W2-F1
#
_cell.length_a   1.000
_cell.length_b   1.000
_cell.length_c   1.000
_cell.angle_alpha   90.00
_cell.angle_beta   90.00
_cell.angle_gamma   90.00
#
_symmetry.space_group_name_H-M   'P 1'
#
loop_
_entity.id
_entity.type
_entity.pdbx_description
1 polymer ?
#
loop_
_entity_poly.entity_id
_entity_poly.type
_entity_poly.pdbx_seq_one_letter_code
_entity_poly.pdbx_strand_id
1 'polypeptide(L)'
;MILLSAKTLSSSPFLLRSSPHPQNPNPKPLSASQALPKSEYRTERGLTFDSGNSFFRHESATGRDLGVLAASLYKKSKGSVRVLDAMCGCGIRSLRYLVEAEADFVLANDANENYGRTILENLSQGLGGSGEERRWVVTHTDANRVMTECYLRRDFYDLIDVDSFGSESSFLRSAYNALKLDGLFYVTSTDGYTSGGHRPHHSLASYGAFVRPMPYSNEVGLRMLIGGALREASVLGYRITPLFSYYSYHGPVFRVMLRMNRGKLPENRNYGFISYCTKCGNSQAFSWNELGRISCPCSDAKVSSSLVVSGPLWIGPLHNASYLTEMLNLAEQWGWTGNDTETHLGKLLKQMIDESDPKLPFGYIKLDEALLHGLEIECNFIIDFPLMFLGGKPCKNKLSSPQDHDECPEQGILLVFSSRGFSIVISQETESAPTNGLQKLMQSICWIWLLQEGYAVSRSHIASNAIKTNCPMAVCIRIAKELQQC
;
A
#
# COMPACT_ATOMS: atom_id res chain seq x y z
N MET A 1 -22.10 -48.77 -10.43
CA MET A 1 -22.93 -48.31 -9.29
C MET A 1 -22.07 -48.30 -8.05
N ILE A 2 -21.55 -47.13 -7.67
CA ILE A 2 -20.88 -46.89 -6.39
C ILE A 2 -21.62 -45.72 -5.77
N LEU A 3 -22.41 -46.01 -4.73
CA LEU A 3 -23.17 -45.05 -3.94
C LEU A 3 -22.19 -44.25 -3.09
N LEU A 4 -22.03 -42.96 -3.39
CA LEU A 4 -21.43 -41.99 -2.48
C LEU A 4 -22.55 -41.21 -1.80
N SER A 5 -22.67 -41.44 -0.49
CA SER A 5 -23.63 -40.82 0.41
C SER A 5 -23.39 -39.31 0.52
N ALA A 6 -24.44 -38.52 0.32
CA ALA A 6 -24.46 -37.08 0.53
C ALA A 6 -24.46 -36.76 2.03
N LYS A 7 -23.39 -36.16 2.55
CA LYS A 7 -23.39 -35.55 3.88
C LYS A 7 -24.00 -34.17 3.80
N THR A 8 -25.23 -34.06 4.26
CA THR A 8 -25.94 -32.82 4.56
C THR A 8 -25.24 -32.06 5.69
N LEU A 9 -24.73 -30.85 5.42
CA LEU A 9 -24.31 -29.91 6.45
C LEU A 9 -25.55 -29.20 6.99
N SER A 10 -25.99 -29.63 8.18
CA SER A 10 -27.10 -29.04 8.93
C SER A 10 -26.71 -27.67 9.51
N SER A 11 -27.54 -26.67 9.25
CA SER A 11 -27.58 -25.38 9.92
C SER A 11 -28.30 -25.49 11.26
N SER A 12 -27.64 -25.18 12.38
CA SER A 12 -28.34 -24.77 13.60
C SER A 12 -27.44 -23.98 14.57
N PRO A 13 -28.02 -23.00 15.30
CA PRO A 13 -27.31 -21.97 16.04
C PRO A 13 -26.87 -22.46 17.42
N PHE A 14 -25.74 -21.94 17.91
CA PHE A 14 -25.25 -22.18 19.26
C PHE A 14 -26.20 -21.56 20.30
N LEU A 15 -27.11 -22.38 20.84
CA LEU A 15 -27.75 -22.16 22.12
C LEU A 15 -26.80 -22.60 23.23
N LEU A 16 -26.56 -21.70 24.19
CA LEU A 16 -25.84 -21.96 25.44
C LEU A 16 -26.42 -23.18 26.16
N ARG A 17 -25.61 -24.21 26.36
CA ARG A 17 -25.91 -25.33 27.26
C ARG A 17 -25.12 -25.14 28.55
N SER A 18 -25.85 -24.86 29.62
CA SER A 18 -25.38 -24.90 31.00
C SER A 18 -24.96 -26.32 31.39
N SER A 19 -23.81 -26.45 32.07
CA SER A 19 -23.33 -27.69 32.70
C SER A 19 -22.47 -27.33 33.92
N PRO A 20 -22.27 -28.25 34.90
CA PRO A 20 -22.47 -27.96 36.31
C PRO A 20 -21.18 -27.62 37.05
N HIS A 21 -21.36 -26.97 38.20
CA HIS A 21 -20.34 -26.68 39.23
C HIS A 21 -19.34 -27.81 39.47
N PRO A 22 -18.03 -27.50 39.51
CA PRO A 22 -17.08 -28.13 40.39
C PRO A 22 -16.82 -27.26 41.62
N GLN A 23 -16.65 -27.93 42.75
CA GLN A 23 -16.51 -27.38 44.08
C GLN A 23 -15.22 -26.55 44.26
N ASN A 24 -15.35 -25.55 45.12
CA ASN A 24 -14.40 -24.51 45.47
C ASN A 24 -13.28 -25.04 46.40
N PRO A 25 -11.99 -24.81 46.12
CA PRO A 25 -10.96 -24.80 47.15
C PRO A 25 -10.50 -23.36 47.43
N ASN A 26 -10.83 -22.88 48.64
CA ASN A 26 -10.34 -21.69 49.36
C ASN A 26 -9.70 -20.52 48.57
N PRO A 27 -10.20 -19.28 48.72
CA PRO A 27 -9.60 -18.10 48.11
C PRO A 27 -8.24 -17.80 48.76
N LYS A 28 -7.17 -17.84 47.96
CA LYS A 28 -5.91 -17.16 48.32
C LYS A 28 -6.16 -15.66 48.34
N PRO A 29 -5.58 -14.88 49.28
CA PRO A 29 -5.73 -13.44 49.28
C PRO A 29 -5.14 -12.89 47.97
N LEU A 30 -5.95 -12.18 47.20
CA LEU A 30 -5.49 -11.35 46.09
C LEU A 30 -4.57 -10.29 46.69
N SER A 31 -3.25 -10.50 46.55
CA SER A 31 -2.27 -9.45 46.83
C SER A 31 -2.51 -8.32 45.83
N ALA A 32 -3.13 -7.25 46.33
CA ALA A 32 -3.25 -5.98 45.65
C ALA A 32 -1.86 -5.36 45.49
N SER A 33 -1.23 -5.60 44.34
CA SER A 33 -0.26 -4.69 43.74
C SER A 33 -0.22 -4.95 42.23
N GLN A 34 -1.31 -4.68 41.53
CA GLN A 34 -1.18 -4.36 40.11
C GLN A 34 -0.44 -3.02 40.05
N ALA A 35 0.86 -3.09 39.76
CA ALA A 35 1.64 -1.91 39.46
C ALA A 35 0.88 -1.08 38.42
N LEU A 36 0.75 0.23 38.67
CA LEU A 36 0.24 1.16 37.67
C LEU A 36 0.98 0.92 36.35
N PRO A 37 0.27 0.80 35.21
CA PRO A 37 0.92 0.70 33.90
C PRO A 37 1.95 1.82 33.78
N LYS A 38 3.20 1.48 33.44
CA LYS A 38 4.21 2.50 33.18
C LYS A 38 3.78 3.27 31.93
N SER A 39 3.44 4.54 32.10
CA SER A 39 3.19 5.44 30.97
C SER A 39 4.42 5.49 30.08
N GLU A 40 4.23 5.27 28.79
CA GLU A 40 5.27 5.37 27.76
C GLU A 40 4.84 6.48 26.80
N TYR A 41 5.30 7.68 27.12
CA TYR A 41 5.05 8.86 26.30
C TYR A 41 5.87 8.80 25.02
N ARG A 42 5.19 9.08 23.91
CA ARG A 42 5.73 9.11 22.56
C ARG A 42 5.32 10.41 21.90
N THR A 43 6.01 10.78 20.83
CA THR A 43 5.73 11.99 20.07
C THR A 43 5.60 11.66 18.59
N GLU A 44 4.57 12.19 17.95
CA GLU A 44 4.35 12.08 16.50
C GLU A 44 3.85 13.43 15.99
N ARG A 45 4.53 13.99 14.97
CA ARG A 45 4.22 15.31 14.39
C ARG A 45 4.07 16.43 15.45
N GLY A 46 4.86 16.37 16.52
CA GLY A 46 4.86 17.35 17.61
C GLY A 46 3.77 17.12 18.68
N LEU A 47 2.92 16.10 18.51
CA LEU A 47 1.91 15.72 19.50
C LEU A 47 2.45 14.63 20.42
N THR A 48 2.41 14.90 21.72
CA THR A 48 2.77 13.94 22.76
C THR A 48 1.55 13.12 23.16
N PHE A 49 1.72 11.81 23.33
CA PHE A 49 0.65 10.90 23.74
C PHE A 49 1.23 9.72 24.53
N ASP A 50 0.42 9.13 25.40
CA ASP A 50 0.76 7.89 26.10
C ASP A 50 0.22 6.70 25.29
N SER A 51 1.08 5.74 24.97
CA SER A 51 0.64 4.49 24.35
C SER A 51 0.08 3.48 25.37
N GLY A 52 0.41 3.64 26.66
CA GLY A 52 0.00 2.75 27.73
C GLY A 52 0.25 1.27 27.39
N ASN A 53 -0.73 0.42 27.67
CA ASN A 53 -0.72 -1.00 27.28
C ASN A 53 -1.44 -1.26 25.95
N SER A 54 -1.76 -0.20 25.19
CA SER A 54 -2.43 -0.35 23.91
C SER A 54 -1.45 -0.72 22.80
N PHE A 55 -2.00 -1.26 21.72
CA PHE A 55 -1.19 -1.56 20.56
C PHE A 55 -0.77 -0.26 19.84
N PHE A 56 0.53 -0.04 19.68
CA PHE A 56 1.08 1.10 18.92
C PHE A 56 2.24 0.66 18.01
N ARG A 57 2.23 1.13 16.75
CA ARG A 57 3.32 0.96 15.78
C ARG A 57 3.80 2.31 15.26
N HIS A 58 5.09 2.60 15.41
CA HIS A 58 5.71 3.82 14.90
C HIS A 58 5.77 3.81 13.36
N GLU A 59 6.01 2.65 12.76
CA GLU A 59 6.10 2.45 11.30
C GLU A 59 4.79 2.75 10.56
N SER A 60 3.68 2.87 11.30
CA SER A 60 2.38 3.29 10.75
C SER A 60 2.18 4.81 10.72
N ALA A 61 3.17 5.61 11.12
CA ALA A 61 3.11 7.08 11.13
C ALA A 61 2.75 7.66 9.75
N THR A 62 3.39 7.16 8.68
CA THR A 62 3.06 7.56 7.29
C THR A 62 1.60 7.26 6.95
N GLY A 63 1.07 6.11 7.40
CA GLY A 63 -0.34 5.76 7.20
C GLY A 63 -1.28 6.73 7.90
N ARG A 64 -0.91 7.21 9.10
CA ARG A 64 -1.65 8.23 9.84
C ARG A 64 -1.54 9.61 9.19
N ASP A 65 -0.35 10.00 8.71
CA ASP A 65 -0.14 11.24 7.95
C ASP A 65 -1.07 11.33 6.74
N LEU A 66 -1.15 10.26 5.95
CA LEU A 66 -2.02 10.20 4.77
C LEU A 66 -3.51 10.34 5.14
N GLY A 67 -3.94 9.76 6.26
CA GLY A 67 -5.30 9.91 6.78
C GLY A 67 -5.61 11.35 7.16
N VAL A 68 -4.71 12.00 7.92
CA VAL A 68 -4.87 13.40 8.34
C VAL A 68 -4.91 14.36 7.14
N LEU A 69 -3.99 14.21 6.19
CA LEU A 69 -3.97 15.01 4.96
C LEU A 69 -5.30 14.88 4.20
N ALA A 70 -5.85 13.66 4.11
CA ALA A 70 -7.13 13.42 3.45
C ALA A 70 -8.31 14.07 4.20
N ALA A 71 -8.35 13.97 5.53
CA ALA A 71 -9.37 14.62 6.36
C ALA A 71 -9.34 16.15 6.21
N SER A 72 -8.13 16.74 6.19
CA SER A 72 -7.92 18.17 6.03
C SER A 72 -8.35 18.67 4.65
N LEU A 73 -7.96 17.96 3.57
CA LEU A 73 -8.44 18.29 2.22
C LEU A 73 -9.95 18.17 2.08
N TYR A 74 -10.56 17.15 2.69
CA TYR A 74 -12.02 17.01 2.70
C TYR A 74 -12.67 18.21 3.41
N LYS A 75 -12.18 18.59 4.60
CA LYS A 75 -12.68 19.75 5.33
C LYS A 75 -12.54 21.03 4.50
N LYS A 76 -11.38 21.26 3.88
CA LYS A 76 -11.14 22.42 2.99
C LYS A 76 -12.13 22.47 1.83
N SER A 77 -12.50 21.31 1.28
CA SER A 77 -13.47 21.23 0.17
C SER A 77 -14.93 21.32 0.62
N LYS A 78 -15.29 20.84 1.81
CA LYS A 78 -16.69 20.66 2.26
C LYS A 78 -17.12 21.58 3.39
N GLY A 79 -16.19 22.31 4.01
CA GLY A 79 -16.41 23.21 5.15
C GLY A 79 -16.32 22.52 6.52
N SER A 80 -16.66 21.23 6.61
CA SER A 80 -16.63 20.45 7.85
C SER A 80 -16.21 19.01 7.62
N VAL A 81 -15.66 18.36 8.65
CA VAL A 81 -15.37 16.92 8.67
C VAL A 81 -15.67 16.33 10.05
N ARG A 82 -16.58 15.36 10.09
CA ARG A 82 -16.80 14.48 11.24
C ARG A 82 -16.11 13.14 11.00
N VAL A 83 -15.28 12.70 11.95
CA VAL A 83 -14.50 11.46 11.83
C VAL A 83 -14.98 10.41 12.82
N LEU A 84 -15.09 9.16 12.37
CA LEU A 84 -15.22 7.98 13.22
C LEU A 84 -13.93 7.17 13.09
N ASP A 85 -13.17 7.09 14.18
CA ASP A 85 -11.99 6.23 14.32
C ASP A 85 -12.46 4.94 15.02
N ALA A 86 -12.70 3.89 14.23
CA ALA A 86 -13.48 2.73 14.67
C ALA A 86 -12.70 1.81 15.64
N MET A 87 -11.37 1.85 15.57
CA MET A 87 -10.46 0.98 16.33
C MET A 87 -9.22 1.80 16.72
N CYS A 88 -9.41 2.73 17.65
CA CYS A 88 -8.48 3.85 17.85
C CYS A 88 -7.21 3.51 18.65
N GLY A 89 -7.13 2.35 19.31
CA GLY A 89 -5.98 1.97 20.15
C GLY A 89 -5.75 3.00 21.27
N CYS A 90 -4.56 3.60 21.33
CA CYS A 90 -4.28 4.71 22.26
C CYS A 90 -5.01 6.03 21.92
N GLY A 91 -5.68 6.12 20.77
CA GLY A 91 -6.36 7.34 20.32
C GLY A 91 -5.47 8.31 19.56
N ILE A 92 -4.24 7.94 19.17
CA ILE A 92 -3.33 8.84 18.44
C ILE A 92 -3.90 9.32 17.11
N ARG A 93 -4.59 8.46 16.34
CA ARG A 93 -5.28 8.89 15.11
C ARG A 93 -6.36 9.91 15.39
N SER A 94 -7.25 9.58 16.33
CA SER A 94 -8.30 10.48 16.80
C SER A 94 -7.76 11.85 17.23
N LEU A 95 -6.67 11.87 18.01
CA LEU A 95 -6.00 13.11 18.41
C LEU A 95 -5.47 13.91 17.21
N ARG A 96 -4.80 13.24 16.28
CA ARG A 96 -4.28 13.88 15.07
C ARG A 96 -5.39 14.41 14.17
N TYR A 97 -6.50 13.70 14.02
CA TYR A 97 -7.68 14.21 13.31
C TYR A 97 -8.26 15.47 13.98
N LEU A 98 -8.32 15.51 15.31
CA LEU A 98 -8.81 16.69 16.05
C LEU A 98 -7.89 17.91 15.94
N VAL A 99 -6.57 17.70 16.01
CA VAL A 99 -5.60 18.79 16.13
C VAL A 99 -5.06 19.23 14.77
N GLU A 100 -4.62 18.29 13.93
CA GLU A 100 -3.94 18.59 12.67
C GLU A 100 -4.93 18.78 11.51
N ALA A 101 -5.97 17.93 11.42
CA ALA A 101 -7.04 18.11 10.43
C ALA A 101 -8.17 19.03 10.92
N GLU A 102 -8.07 19.51 12.18
CA GLU A 102 -9.08 20.34 12.84
C GLU A 102 -10.51 19.79 12.70
N ALA A 103 -10.68 18.47 12.82
CA ALA A 103 -11.99 17.85 12.66
C ALA A 103 -13.03 18.48 13.61
N ASP A 104 -14.23 18.73 13.08
CA ASP A 104 -15.34 19.34 13.83
C ASP A 104 -15.84 18.41 14.92
N PHE A 105 -15.76 17.10 14.66
CA PHE A 105 -16.11 16.08 15.63
C PHE A 105 -15.34 14.78 15.39
N VAL A 106 -14.87 14.13 16.46
CA VAL A 106 -14.25 12.80 16.41
C VAL A 106 -14.94 11.82 17.37
N LEU A 107 -15.50 10.74 16.82
CA LEU A 107 -15.88 9.56 17.61
C LEU A 107 -14.69 8.60 17.64
N ALA A 108 -14.05 8.47 18.80
CA ALA A 108 -12.96 7.54 19.04
C ALA A 108 -13.50 6.26 19.69
N ASN A 109 -13.50 5.16 18.96
CA ASN A 109 -14.00 3.88 19.45
C ASN A 109 -12.86 2.85 19.59
N ASP A 110 -12.84 2.13 20.71
CA ASP A 110 -12.02 0.92 20.84
C ASP A 110 -12.76 -0.12 21.68
N ALA A 111 -12.86 -1.35 21.18
CA ALA A 111 -13.59 -2.42 21.88
C ALA A 111 -12.99 -2.78 23.25
N ASN A 112 -11.72 -2.45 23.50
CA ASN A 112 -11.07 -2.69 24.78
C ASN A 112 -11.26 -1.50 25.75
N GLU A 113 -12.18 -1.66 26.70
CA GLU A 113 -12.46 -0.68 27.74
C GLU A 113 -11.22 -0.27 28.57
N ASN A 114 -10.21 -1.14 28.67
CA ASN A 114 -8.99 -0.83 29.42
C ASN A 114 -8.18 0.32 28.81
N TYR A 115 -8.39 0.65 27.54
CA TYR A 115 -7.75 1.79 26.88
C TYR A 115 -8.47 3.11 27.12
N GLY A 116 -9.68 3.10 27.72
CA GLY A 116 -10.50 4.28 27.89
C GLY A 116 -9.79 5.43 28.60
N ARG A 117 -9.08 5.16 29.68
CA ARG A 117 -8.29 6.17 30.39
C ARG A 117 -7.22 6.79 29.49
N THR A 118 -6.42 5.96 28.82
CA THR A 118 -5.36 6.41 27.91
C THR A 118 -5.91 7.24 26.75
N ILE A 119 -7.02 6.81 26.14
CA ILE A 119 -7.67 7.54 25.04
C ILE A 119 -8.16 8.91 25.54
N LEU A 120 -8.86 8.95 26.69
CA LEU A 120 -9.38 10.19 27.27
C LEU A 120 -8.25 11.18 27.60
N GLU A 121 -7.19 10.70 28.23
CA GLU A 121 -6.02 11.52 28.59
C GLU A 121 -5.32 12.06 27.34
N ASN A 122 -5.15 11.26 26.29
CA ASN A 122 -4.59 11.71 25.02
C ASN A 122 -5.47 12.74 24.31
N LEU A 123 -6.78 12.51 24.20
CA LEU A 123 -7.70 13.44 23.52
C LEU A 123 -7.88 14.76 24.28
N SER A 124 -7.77 14.72 25.61
CA SER A 124 -7.86 15.93 26.44
C SER A 124 -6.75 16.95 26.14
N GLN A 125 -5.59 16.49 25.68
CA GLN A 125 -4.46 17.35 25.32
C GLN A 125 -4.71 18.15 24.03
N GLY A 126 -5.62 17.68 23.16
CA GLY A 126 -5.97 18.36 21.91
C GLY A 126 -6.91 19.57 22.07
N LEU A 127 -7.25 19.96 23.31
CA LEU A 127 -8.18 21.04 23.62
C LEU A 127 -7.44 22.30 24.10
N GLY A 128 -7.08 23.18 23.16
CA GLY A 128 -6.59 24.54 23.45
C GLY A 128 -7.67 25.63 23.43
N GLY A 129 -8.97 25.29 23.38
CA GLY A 129 -10.05 26.25 23.14
C GLY A 129 -11.14 26.24 24.21
N SER A 130 -11.49 27.42 24.72
CA SER A 130 -12.54 27.72 25.69
C SER A 130 -13.98 27.59 25.13
N GLY A 131 -14.22 26.68 24.18
CA GLY A 131 -15.54 26.44 23.60
C GLY A 131 -16.33 25.41 24.41
N GLU A 132 -17.61 25.71 24.69
CA GLU A 132 -18.50 24.91 25.56
C GLU A 132 -18.93 23.56 24.98
N GLU A 133 -18.76 23.29 23.68
CA GLU A 133 -19.17 22.03 23.04
C GLU A 133 -18.01 21.03 22.86
N ARG A 134 -18.21 19.80 23.36
CA ARG A 134 -17.23 18.72 23.27
C ARG A 134 -17.10 18.22 21.82
N ARG A 135 -15.94 18.47 21.20
CA ARG A 135 -15.60 18.05 19.81
C ARG A 135 -15.25 16.57 19.65
N TRP A 136 -15.39 15.74 20.69
CA TRP A 136 -15.08 14.32 20.60
C TRP A 136 -15.89 13.50 21.58
N VAL A 137 -15.99 12.20 21.33
CA VAL A 137 -16.53 11.25 22.31
C VAL A 137 -15.77 9.93 22.22
N VAL A 138 -15.61 9.27 23.35
CA VAL A 138 -14.97 7.94 23.44
C VAL A 138 -16.05 6.89 23.69
N THR A 139 -16.01 5.81 22.93
CA THR A 139 -16.90 4.65 23.12
C THR A 139 -16.09 3.36 23.19
N HIS A 140 -16.65 2.36 23.88
CA HIS A 140 -16.03 1.06 24.03
C HIS A 140 -16.92 -0.07 23.54
N THR A 141 -17.00 -0.21 22.23
CA THR A 141 -17.85 -1.23 21.61
C THR A 141 -17.15 -1.85 20.40
N ASP A 142 -17.65 -3.01 19.98
CA ASP A 142 -17.26 -3.61 18.70
C ASP A 142 -17.46 -2.61 17.53
N ALA A 143 -16.53 -2.60 16.57
CA ALA A 143 -16.52 -1.64 15.47
C ALA A 143 -17.78 -1.78 14.57
N ASN A 144 -18.27 -3.00 14.31
CA ASN A 144 -19.51 -3.17 13.55
C ASN A 144 -20.72 -2.66 14.34
N ARG A 145 -20.71 -2.88 15.66
CA ARG A 145 -21.77 -2.39 16.54
C ARG A 145 -21.85 -0.86 16.54
N VAL A 146 -20.74 -0.15 16.77
CA VAL A 146 -20.76 1.33 16.82
C VAL A 146 -21.23 1.91 15.49
N MET A 147 -20.73 1.40 14.35
CA MET A 147 -21.14 1.86 13.02
C MET A 147 -22.61 1.55 12.73
N THR A 148 -23.11 0.39 13.17
CA THR A 148 -24.53 0.03 13.01
C THR A 148 -25.43 0.93 13.87
N GLU A 149 -25.04 1.21 15.12
CA GLU A 149 -25.79 2.13 15.99
C GLU A 149 -25.82 3.55 15.41
N CYS A 150 -24.70 4.03 14.85
CA CYS A 150 -24.62 5.29 14.12
C CYS A 150 -25.62 5.31 12.94
N TYR A 151 -25.64 4.27 12.11
CA TYR A 151 -26.60 4.14 11.02
C TYR A 151 -28.06 4.18 11.49
N LEU A 152 -28.40 3.41 12.53
CA LEU A 152 -29.77 3.34 13.07
C LEU A 152 -30.24 4.67 13.63
N ARG A 153 -29.33 5.45 14.24
CA ARG A 153 -29.60 6.79 14.77
C ARG A 153 -29.53 7.88 13.71
N ARG A 154 -29.20 7.54 12.46
CA ARG A 154 -28.94 8.48 11.36
C ARG A 154 -27.81 9.47 11.69
N ASP A 155 -26.86 9.03 12.51
CA ASP A 155 -25.66 9.78 12.87
C ASP A 155 -24.51 9.39 11.95
N PHE A 156 -24.36 10.13 10.85
CA PHE A 156 -23.41 9.80 9.78
C PHE A 156 -22.11 10.60 9.87
N TYR A 157 -21.03 10.00 9.37
CA TYR A 157 -19.68 10.56 9.41
C TYR A 157 -19.15 10.88 8.01
N ASP A 158 -18.29 11.89 7.93
CA ASP A 158 -17.66 12.34 6.69
C ASP A 158 -16.42 11.51 6.36
N LEU A 159 -15.71 11.04 7.39
CA LEU A 159 -14.61 10.10 7.27
C LEU A 159 -14.80 8.97 8.28
N ILE A 160 -14.66 7.72 7.82
CA ILE A 160 -14.58 6.55 8.69
C ILE A 160 -13.20 5.91 8.50
N ASP A 161 -12.45 5.75 9.58
CA ASP A 161 -11.14 5.09 9.61
C ASP A 161 -11.26 3.75 10.33
N VAL A 162 -10.93 2.66 9.64
CA VAL A 162 -10.94 1.29 10.16
C VAL A 162 -9.52 0.72 10.03
N ASP A 163 -8.75 0.84 11.12
CA ASP A 163 -7.39 0.29 11.23
C ASP A 163 -7.40 -1.08 11.91
N SER A 164 -8.00 -2.07 11.26
CA SER A 164 -8.17 -3.42 11.82
C SER A 164 -6.90 -4.29 11.74
N PHE A 165 -6.80 -5.30 12.61
CA PHE A 165 -5.84 -6.39 12.44
C PHE A 165 -6.42 -7.51 11.57
N GLY A 166 -5.58 -8.08 10.70
CA GLY A 166 -5.95 -9.21 9.86
C GLY A 166 -6.64 -8.80 8.57
N SER A 167 -7.61 -9.61 8.13
CA SER A 167 -8.20 -9.58 6.79
C SER A 167 -9.69 -9.22 6.80
N GLU A 168 -10.17 -8.58 7.87
CA GLU A 168 -11.60 -8.56 8.18
C GLU A 168 -12.40 -7.61 7.29
N SER A 169 -12.91 -8.14 6.18
CA SER A 169 -13.89 -7.49 5.32
C SER A 169 -15.25 -7.26 5.99
N SER A 170 -15.46 -7.82 7.19
CA SER A 170 -16.68 -7.71 7.98
C SER A 170 -17.09 -6.26 8.24
N PHE A 171 -16.13 -5.35 8.36
CA PHE A 171 -16.36 -3.94 8.64
C PHE A 171 -16.84 -3.11 7.43
N LEU A 172 -16.58 -3.57 6.21
CA LEU A 172 -16.83 -2.79 4.98
C LEU A 172 -18.29 -2.35 4.87
N ARG A 173 -19.22 -3.29 5.14
CA ARG A 173 -20.65 -3.04 5.02
C ARG A 173 -21.15 -2.06 6.07
N SER A 174 -20.75 -2.25 7.32
CA SER A 174 -21.13 -1.38 8.44
C SER A 174 -20.57 0.04 8.26
N ALA A 175 -19.33 0.15 7.77
CA ALA A 175 -18.71 1.44 7.44
C ALA A 175 -19.52 2.20 6.39
N TYR A 176 -19.88 1.57 5.27
CA TYR A 176 -20.69 2.24 4.25
C TYR A 176 -22.08 2.67 4.74
N ASN A 177 -22.68 1.95 5.68
CA ASN A 177 -23.96 2.36 6.27
C ASN A 177 -23.82 3.61 7.15
N ALA A 178 -22.72 3.77 7.89
CA ALA A 178 -22.48 4.95 8.73
C ALA A 178 -21.83 6.13 7.98
N LEU A 179 -21.38 5.94 6.74
CA LEU A 179 -20.70 6.95 5.95
C LEU A 179 -21.70 7.87 5.22
N LYS A 180 -21.44 9.18 5.25
CA LYS A 180 -22.17 10.16 4.43
C LYS A 180 -21.92 9.92 2.95
N LEU A 181 -22.87 10.36 2.12
CA LEU A 181 -22.65 10.44 0.68
C LEU A 181 -21.50 11.40 0.39
N ASP A 182 -20.65 11.00 -0.56
CA ASP A 182 -19.42 11.71 -0.92
C ASP A 182 -18.31 11.65 0.16
N GLY A 183 -18.53 10.89 1.25
CA GLY A 183 -17.59 10.70 2.34
C GLY A 183 -16.41 9.79 2.00
N LEU A 184 -15.45 9.78 2.92
CA LEU A 184 -14.18 9.08 2.84
C LEU A 184 -14.18 7.82 3.72
N PHE A 185 -13.73 6.71 3.17
CA PHE A 185 -13.51 5.47 3.92
C PHE A 185 -12.05 5.09 3.83
N TYR A 186 -11.35 5.14 4.97
CA TYR A 186 -9.98 4.70 5.10
C TYR A 186 -9.95 3.32 5.74
N VAL A 187 -9.51 2.32 4.98
CA VAL A 187 -9.53 0.92 5.42
C VAL A 187 -8.14 0.31 5.41
N THR A 188 -7.81 -0.39 6.49
CA THR A 188 -6.57 -1.15 6.63
C THR A 188 -6.84 -2.65 6.69
N SER A 189 -6.00 -3.42 6.00
CA SER A 189 -5.83 -4.87 6.17
C SER A 189 -4.36 -5.16 6.49
N THR A 190 -4.08 -6.12 7.38
CA THR A 190 -2.72 -6.56 7.73
C THR A 190 -2.47 -8.03 7.43
N ASP A 191 -3.37 -8.70 6.70
CA ASP A 191 -3.19 -10.10 6.32
C ASP A 191 -2.39 -10.23 5.01
N GLY A 192 -1.07 -10.10 5.16
CA GLY A 192 -0.12 -10.32 4.06
C GLY A 192 -0.11 -11.74 3.51
N TYR A 193 -0.50 -12.75 4.30
CA TYR A 193 -0.44 -14.13 3.87
C TYR A 193 -1.60 -14.48 2.92
N THR A 194 -2.82 -14.00 3.24
CA THR A 194 -3.97 -14.07 2.34
C THR A 194 -3.77 -13.17 1.11
N SER A 195 -3.28 -11.94 1.30
CA SER A 195 -2.96 -11.02 0.21
C SER A 195 -1.87 -11.57 -0.72
N GLY A 196 -0.95 -12.37 -0.18
CA GLY A 196 0.07 -13.12 -0.89
C GLY A 196 -0.46 -14.25 -1.78
N GLY A 197 -1.75 -14.59 -1.67
CA GLY A 197 -2.36 -15.70 -2.39
C GLY A 197 -2.07 -17.09 -1.80
N HIS A 198 -1.50 -17.16 -0.59
CA HIS A 198 -1.22 -18.44 0.07
C HIS A 198 -2.45 -19.05 0.76
N ARG A 199 -3.53 -18.28 0.95
CA ARG A 199 -4.83 -18.75 1.45
C ARG A 199 -5.97 -18.36 0.50
N PRO A 200 -6.06 -18.98 -0.69
CA PRO A 200 -7.02 -18.56 -1.72
C PRO A 200 -8.50 -18.73 -1.31
N HIS A 201 -8.81 -19.74 -0.48
CA HIS A 201 -10.16 -19.90 0.06
C HIS A 201 -10.53 -18.84 1.10
N HIS A 202 -9.53 -18.32 1.84
CA HIS A 202 -9.75 -17.26 2.80
C HIS A 202 -9.96 -15.91 2.08
N SER A 203 -9.17 -15.59 1.05
CA SER A 203 -9.42 -14.42 0.20
C SER A 203 -10.78 -14.49 -0.49
N LEU A 204 -11.19 -15.68 -0.94
CA LEU A 204 -12.52 -15.88 -1.52
C LEU A 204 -13.63 -15.63 -0.49
N ALA A 205 -13.51 -16.17 0.72
CA ALA A 205 -14.50 -15.98 1.78
C ALA A 205 -14.60 -14.51 2.23
N SER A 206 -13.46 -13.85 2.44
CA SER A 206 -13.44 -12.47 2.96
C SER A 206 -13.77 -11.46 1.87
N TYR A 207 -13.13 -11.53 0.70
CA TYR A 207 -13.20 -10.49 -0.34
C TYR A 207 -13.91 -10.92 -1.62
N GLY A 208 -14.41 -12.16 -1.70
CA GLY A 208 -15.05 -12.66 -2.91
C GLY A 208 -14.08 -12.80 -4.08
N ALA A 209 -12.77 -12.81 -3.79
CA ALA A 209 -11.69 -12.86 -4.76
C ALA A 209 -10.85 -14.10 -4.51
N PHE A 210 -10.70 -14.97 -5.52
CA PHE A 210 -9.80 -16.12 -5.41
C PHE A 210 -8.39 -15.67 -5.79
N VAL A 211 -7.57 -15.33 -4.79
CA VAL A 211 -6.21 -14.81 -5.01
C VAL A 211 -5.18 -15.92 -4.94
N ARG A 212 -4.39 -16.05 -6.00
CA ARG A 212 -3.25 -16.97 -6.10
C ARG A 212 -1.91 -16.21 -6.07
N PRO A 213 -0.80 -16.88 -5.70
CA PRO A 213 0.50 -16.23 -5.64
C PRO A 213 0.97 -15.70 -6.99
N MET A 214 1.48 -14.46 -6.99
CA MET A 214 2.01 -13.74 -8.15
C MET A 214 3.24 -12.91 -7.73
N PRO A 215 4.16 -12.53 -8.63
CA PRO A 215 5.41 -11.82 -8.27
C PRO A 215 5.19 -10.45 -7.60
N TYR A 216 4.07 -9.79 -7.91
CA TYR A 216 3.67 -8.49 -7.37
C TYR A 216 2.53 -8.61 -6.35
N SER A 217 2.61 -9.63 -5.49
CA SER A 217 1.57 -10.00 -4.51
C SER A 217 1.08 -8.85 -3.63
N ASN A 218 1.97 -7.95 -3.22
CA ASN A 218 1.58 -6.81 -2.39
C ASN A 218 0.64 -5.84 -3.13
N GLU A 219 0.81 -5.67 -4.45
CA GLU A 219 -0.14 -4.89 -5.24
C GLU A 219 -1.46 -5.65 -5.41
N VAL A 220 -1.40 -6.97 -5.60
CA VAL A 220 -2.60 -7.83 -5.64
C VAL A 220 -3.40 -7.71 -4.34
N GLY A 221 -2.73 -7.61 -3.18
CA GLY A 221 -3.36 -7.35 -1.88
C GLY A 221 -4.17 -6.06 -1.84
N LEU A 222 -3.59 -4.94 -2.29
CA LEU A 222 -4.31 -3.65 -2.38
C LEU A 222 -5.51 -3.76 -3.33
N ARG A 223 -5.33 -4.40 -4.49
CA ARG A 223 -6.39 -4.58 -5.48
C ARG A 223 -7.52 -5.50 -5.01
N MET A 224 -7.20 -6.52 -4.23
CA MET A 224 -8.16 -7.41 -3.57
C MET A 224 -8.99 -6.63 -2.55
N LEU A 225 -8.34 -5.81 -1.70
CA LEU A 225 -9.02 -4.98 -0.71
C LEU A 225 -9.98 -3.98 -1.37
N ILE A 226 -9.52 -3.27 -2.41
CA ILE A 226 -10.38 -2.37 -3.20
C ILE A 226 -11.52 -3.14 -3.86
N GLY A 227 -11.24 -4.31 -4.43
CA GLY A 227 -12.25 -5.14 -5.09
C GLY A 227 -13.34 -5.64 -4.13
N GLY A 228 -12.97 -6.07 -2.93
CA GLY A 228 -13.92 -6.46 -1.88
C GLY A 228 -14.77 -5.28 -1.41
N ALA A 229 -14.13 -4.11 -1.20
CA ALA A 229 -14.82 -2.87 -0.86
C ALA A 229 -15.82 -2.44 -1.95
N LEU A 230 -15.42 -2.53 -3.22
CA LEU A 230 -16.28 -2.24 -4.37
C LEU A 230 -17.49 -3.18 -4.43
N ARG A 231 -17.28 -4.48 -4.18
CA ARG A 231 -18.37 -5.46 -4.14
C ARG A 231 -19.41 -5.08 -3.10
N GLU A 232 -18.98 -4.79 -1.87
CA GLU A 232 -19.87 -4.44 -0.76
C GLU A 232 -20.62 -3.11 -1.00
N ALA A 233 -19.94 -2.11 -1.55
CA ALA A 233 -20.56 -0.84 -1.94
C ALA A 233 -21.61 -1.04 -3.06
N SER A 234 -21.31 -1.89 -4.05
CA SER A 234 -22.20 -2.13 -5.19
C SER A 234 -23.52 -2.77 -4.78
N VAL A 235 -23.50 -3.70 -3.82
CA VAL A 235 -24.71 -4.31 -3.23
C VAL A 235 -25.62 -3.26 -2.56
N LEU A 236 -25.03 -2.14 -2.16
CA LEU A 236 -25.68 -1.00 -1.50
C LEU A 236 -26.16 0.08 -2.49
N GLY A 237 -25.89 -0.07 -3.79
CA GLY A 237 -26.18 0.96 -4.80
C GLY A 237 -25.18 2.13 -4.75
N TYR A 238 -23.96 1.88 -4.28
CA TYR A 238 -22.87 2.86 -4.26
C TYR A 238 -21.78 2.48 -5.24
N ARG A 239 -21.08 3.50 -5.73
CA ARG A 239 -19.78 3.37 -6.39
C ARG A 239 -18.69 3.87 -5.46
N ILE A 240 -17.51 3.29 -5.56
CA ILE A 240 -16.32 3.79 -4.86
C ILE A 240 -15.23 4.18 -5.86
N THR A 241 -14.46 5.19 -5.48
CA THR A 241 -13.28 5.62 -6.23
C THR A 241 -12.07 5.57 -5.30
N PRO A 242 -11.02 4.80 -5.62
CA PRO A 242 -9.75 4.89 -4.90
C PRO A 242 -9.14 6.27 -5.07
N LEU A 243 -8.84 6.93 -3.95
CA LEU A 243 -8.09 8.20 -3.94
C LEU A 243 -6.60 7.92 -3.86
N PHE A 244 -6.22 6.97 -3.01
CA PHE A 244 -4.87 6.42 -2.93
C PHE A 244 -4.87 5.06 -2.25
N SER A 245 -3.79 4.32 -2.45
CA SER A 245 -3.52 3.08 -1.73
C SER A 245 -2.07 3.07 -1.23
N TYR A 246 -1.82 2.52 -0.05
CA TYR A 246 -0.51 2.54 0.57
C TYR A 246 -0.17 1.16 1.12
N TYR A 247 0.99 0.64 0.72
CA TYR A 247 1.58 -0.56 1.30
C TYR A 247 2.75 -0.19 2.22
N SER A 248 2.75 -0.76 3.43
CA SER A 248 3.91 -0.72 4.33
C SER A 248 4.45 -2.11 4.58
N TYR A 249 5.75 -2.29 4.33
CA TYR A 249 6.42 -3.58 4.45
C TYR A 249 6.55 -4.09 5.89
N HIS A 250 6.66 -3.18 6.86
CA HIS A 250 6.81 -3.51 8.28
C HIS A 250 5.46 -3.99 8.86
N GLY A 251 5.14 -5.27 8.65
CA GLY A 251 3.92 -5.94 9.14
C GLY A 251 2.82 -6.07 8.10
N PRO A 252 3.16 -6.53 6.87
CA PRO A 252 2.52 -6.18 5.60
C PRO A 252 1.14 -5.53 5.74
N VAL A 253 1.13 -4.20 5.65
CA VAL A 253 -0.06 -3.39 5.88
C VAL A 253 -0.56 -2.79 4.58
N PHE A 254 -1.82 -3.02 4.26
CA PHE A 254 -2.52 -2.58 3.07
C PHE A 254 -3.55 -1.53 3.47
N ARG A 255 -3.36 -0.29 3.02
CA ARG A 255 -4.28 0.81 3.31
C ARG A 255 -4.87 1.37 2.04
N VAL A 256 -6.15 1.71 2.07
CA VAL A 256 -6.83 2.27 0.91
C VAL A 256 -7.77 3.37 1.38
N MET A 257 -7.62 4.56 0.79
CA MET A 257 -8.58 5.65 0.94
C MET A 257 -9.57 5.62 -0.23
N LEU A 258 -10.85 5.45 0.09
CA LEU A 258 -11.93 5.35 -0.88
C LEU A 258 -12.89 6.52 -0.70
N ARG A 259 -13.37 7.07 -1.82
CA ARG A 259 -14.48 8.02 -1.83
C ARG A 259 -15.76 7.31 -2.26
N MET A 260 -16.81 7.38 -1.46
CA MET A 260 -18.08 6.71 -1.75
C MET A 260 -19.10 7.69 -2.34
N ASN A 261 -19.74 7.30 -3.43
CA ASN A 261 -20.78 8.10 -4.08
C ASN A 261 -21.98 7.24 -4.47
N ARG A 262 -23.17 7.84 -4.66
CA ARG A 262 -24.31 7.13 -5.28
C ARG A 262 -23.93 6.71 -6.69
N GLY A 263 -24.16 5.47 -7.06
CA GLY A 263 -23.79 5.01 -8.40
C GLY A 263 -24.50 3.74 -8.77
N LYS A 264 -24.67 3.54 -10.08
CA LYS A 264 -25.06 2.22 -10.60
C LYS A 264 -23.89 1.26 -10.43
N LEU A 265 -24.16 -0.02 -10.67
CA LEU A 265 -23.13 -1.06 -10.73
C LEU A 265 -21.92 -0.58 -11.53
N PRO A 266 -20.69 -0.87 -11.06
CA PRO A 266 -19.49 -0.46 -11.76
C PRO A 266 -19.54 -0.94 -13.20
N GLU A 267 -19.25 -0.06 -14.16
CA GLU A 267 -18.99 -0.50 -15.52
C GLU A 267 -17.84 -1.52 -15.47
N ASN A 268 -17.95 -2.61 -16.24
CA ASN A 268 -17.06 -3.80 -16.25
C ASN A 268 -15.54 -3.51 -16.46
N ARG A 269 -15.13 -2.24 -16.53
CA ARG A 269 -13.77 -1.80 -16.86
C ARG A 269 -12.77 -2.00 -15.73
N ASN A 270 -13.16 -1.74 -14.47
CA ASN A 270 -12.20 -1.66 -13.36
C ASN A 270 -12.32 -2.79 -12.32
N TYR A 271 -13.23 -3.74 -12.53
CA TYR A 271 -13.42 -4.90 -11.66
C TYR A 271 -13.42 -6.16 -12.51
N GLY A 272 -12.36 -6.97 -12.37
CA GLY A 272 -12.12 -8.09 -13.26
C GLY A 272 -11.01 -9.00 -12.76
N PHE A 273 -10.35 -9.71 -13.67
CA PHE A 273 -9.38 -10.74 -13.37
C PHE A 273 -8.01 -10.33 -13.86
N ILE A 274 -6.97 -10.83 -13.20
CA ILE A 274 -5.59 -10.73 -13.69
C ILE A 274 -5.03 -12.13 -13.86
N SER A 275 -4.17 -12.29 -14.86
CA SER A 275 -3.40 -13.51 -15.05
C SER A 275 -1.90 -13.24 -15.04
N TYR A 276 -1.13 -14.24 -14.64
CA TYR A 276 0.32 -14.29 -14.71
C TYR A 276 0.74 -15.64 -15.26
N CYS A 277 1.56 -15.65 -16.31
CA CYS A 277 2.13 -16.89 -16.85
C CYS A 277 3.48 -17.17 -16.21
N THR A 278 3.60 -18.27 -15.48
CA THR A 278 4.85 -18.69 -14.83
C THR A 278 5.92 -19.14 -15.83
N LYS A 279 5.56 -19.38 -17.10
CA LYS A 279 6.49 -19.77 -18.16
C LYS A 279 7.16 -18.58 -18.84
N CYS A 280 6.44 -17.52 -19.17
CA CYS A 280 7.00 -16.39 -19.93
C CYS A 280 6.96 -15.05 -19.18
N GLY A 281 6.42 -15.03 -17.97
CA GLY A 281 6.24 -13.83 -17.16
C GLY A 281 5.10 -12.90 -17.62
N ASN A 282 4.41 -13.20 -18.73
CA ASN A 282 3.36 -12.34 -19.26
C ASN A 282 2.22 -12.17 -18.25
N SER A 283 1.79 -10.92 -18.07
CA SER A 283 0.67 -10.55 -17.21
C SER A 283 -0.39 -9.81 -18.00
N GLN A 284 -1.66 -10.15 -17.79
CA GLN A 284 -2.78 -9.54 -18.51
C GLN A 284 -4.02 -9.41 -17.63
N ALA A 285 -4.77 -8.30 -17.77
CA ALA A 285 -6.06 -8.10 -17.14
C ALA A 285 -7.19 -8.50 -18.09
N PHE A 286 -8.28 -8.99 -17.53
CA PHE A 286 -9.46 -9.46 -18.25
C PHE A 286 -10.72 -8.94 -17.59
N SER A 287 -11.64 -8.44 -18.40
CA SER A 287 -13.01 -8.15 -17.98
C SER A 287 -13.81 -9.43 -17.78
N TRP A 288 -15.00 -9.31 -17.18
CA TRP A 288 -15.95 -10.41 -17.02
C TRP A 288 -16.34 -11.07 -18.36
N ASN A 289 -16.44 -10.29 -19.44
CA ASN A 289 -16.80 -10.81 -20.76
C ASN A 289 -15.68 -11.66 -21.39
N GLU A 290 -14.44 -11.51 -20.90
CA GLU A 290 -13.26 -12.20 -21.40
C GLU A 290 -12.88 -13.40 -20.52
N LEU A 291 -13.63 -13.67 -19.45
CA LEU A 291 -13.31 -14.73 -18.47
C LEU A 291 -13.11 -16.11 -19.12
N GLY A 292 -13.94 -16.47 -20.11
CA GLY A 292 -13.79 -17.72 -20.86
C GLY A 292 -12.69 -17.72 -21.92
N ARG A 293 -12.03 -16.58 -22.15
CA ARG A 293 -10.98 -16.37 -23.17
C ARG A 293 -9.58 -16.22 -22.57
N ILE A 294 -9.46 -16.31 -21.25
CA ILE A 294 -8.18 -16.18 -20.53
C ILE A 294 -7.20 -17.24 -21.05
N SER A 295 -6.12 -16.76 -21.65
CA SER A 295 -5.07 -17.59 -22.25
C SER A 295 -3.76 -16.81 -22.28
N CYS A 296 -2.63 -17.51 -22.43
CA CYS A 296 -1.33 -16.89 -22.60
C CYS A 296 -0.83 -17.14 -24.03
N PRO A 297 -0.28 -16.13 -24.73
CA PRO A 297 0.25 -16.30 -26.08
C PRO A 297 1.38 -17.33 -26.20
N CYS A 298 2.13 -17.62 -25.13
CA CYS A 298 3.21 -18.60 -25.14
C CYS A 298 2.72 -20.05 -24.90
N SER A 299 1.41 -20.24 -24.76
CA SER A 299 0.80 -21.54 -24.50
C SER A 299 0.33 -22.13 -25.83
N ASP A 300 0.96 -23.22 -26.26
CA ASP A 300 0.52 -23.98 -27.44
C ASP A 300 -0.82 -24.66 -27.14
N ALA A 301 -1.91 -23.95 -27.43
CA ALA A 301 -3.32 -24.38 -27.62
C ALA A 301 -4.01 -25.29 -26.57
N LYS A 302 -3.31 -25.81 -25.55
CA LYS A 302 -3.89 -26.53 -24.41
C LYS A 302 -3.74 -25.66 -23.18
N VAL A 303 -4.80 -25.56 -22.38
CA VAL A 303 -4.86 -24.78 -21.13
C VAL A 303 -3.64 -25.12 -20.27
N SER A 304 -2.61 -24.28 -20.33
CA SER A 304 -1.35 -24.56 -19.68
C SER A 304 -1.51 -24.37 -18.17
N SER A 305 -1.08 -25.35 -17.41
CA SER A 305 -0.91 -25.27 -15.95
C SER A 305 0.00 -24.11 -15.52
N SER A 306 0.73 -23.48 -16.46
CA SER A 306 1.54 -22.29 -16.23
C SER A 306 0.76 -21.00 -16.05
N LEU A 307 -0.55 -20.96 -16.37
CA LEU A 307 -1.34 -19.74 -16.21
C LEU A 307 -2.00 -19.68 -14.83
N VAL A 308 -1.62 -18.66 -14.06
CA VAL A 308 -2.22 -18.34 -12.77
C VAL A 308 -3.23 -17.22 -12.98
N VAL A 309 -4.45 -17.38 -12.48
CA VAL A 309 -5.51 -16.37 -12.57
C VAL A 309 -5.95 -16.01 -11.14
N SER A 310 -6.11 -14.71 -10.90
CA SER A 310 -6.60 -14.15 -9.64
C SER A 310 -7.75 -13.17 -9.90
N GLY A 311 -8.77 -13.20 -9.06
CA GLY A 311 -9.89 -12.26 -9.12
C GLY A 311 -11.24 -12.84 -8.65
N PRO A 312 -12.33 -12.09 -8.81
CA PRO A 312 -12.35 -10.71 -9.31
C PRO A 312 -11.74 -9.72 -8.30
N LEU A 313 -11.00 -8.73 -8.79
CA LEU A 313 -10.32 -7.69 -8.03
C LEU A 313 -10.29 -6.36 -8.79
N TRP A 314 -9.79 -5.31 -8.15
CA TRP A 314 -9.65 -4.01 -8.79
C TRP A 314 -8.52 -3.98 -9.84
N ILE A 315 -8.87 -3.75 -11.09
CA ILE A 315 -7.92 -3.65 -12.22
C ILE A 315 -7.70 -2.20 -12.70
N GLY A 316 -8.41 -1.23 -12.09
CA GLY A 316 -8.24 0.19 -12.40
C GLY A 316 -7.03 0.84 -11.71
N PRO A 317 -6.93 2.18 -11.78
CA PRO A 317 -5.90 2.97 -11.09
C PRO A 317 -5.96 2.81 -9.58
N LEU A 318 -4.81 2.71 -8.93
CA LEU A 318 -4.70 2.63 -7.46
C LEU A 318 -4.78 4.00 -6.78
N HIS A 319 -4.55 5.05 -7.55
CA HIS A 319 -4.34 6.41 -7.07
C HIS A 319 -5.06 7.40 -7.96
N ASN A 320 -5.42 8.55 -7.39
CA ASN A 320 -5.91 9.71 -8.10
C ASN A 320 -4.82 10.79 -8.10
N ALA A 321 -4.22 11.05 -9.26
CA ALA A 321 -3.09 11.98 -9.40
C ALA A 321 -3.40 13.40 -8.89
N SER A 322 -4.57 13.94 -9.23
CA SER A 322 -5.00 15.27 -8.77
C SER A 322 -5.10 15.34 -7.24
N TYR A 323 -5.73 14.33 -6.63
CA TYR A 323 -5.89 14.26 -5.17
C TYR A 323 -4.54 14.15 -4.46
N LEU A 324 -3.64 13.29 -4.96
CA LEU A 324 -2.28 13.17 -4.41
C LEU A 324 -1.45 14.44 -4.59
N THR A 325 -1.65 15.17 -5.68
CA THR A 325 -0.99 16.47 -5.90
C THR A 325 -1.47 17.48 -4.87
N GLU A 326 -2.76 17.55 -4.59
CA GLU A 326 -3.31 18.38 -3.50
C GLU A 326 -2.76 17.96 -2.13
N MET A 327 -2.63 16.65 -1.87
CA MET A 327 -2.02 16.14 -0.64
C MET A 327 -0.55 16.54 -0.51
N LEU A 328 0.22 16.46 -1.60
CA LEU A 328 1.62 16.88 -1.63
C LEU A 328 1.75 18.38 -1.33
N ASN A 329 0.96 19.21 -1.99
CA ASN A 329 0.95 20.65 -1.75
C ASN A 329 0.60 20.99 -0.29
N LEU A 330 -0.37 20.28 0.29
CA LEU A 330 -0.74 20.46 1.70
C LEU A 330 0.39 20.02 2.64
N ALA A 331 1.01 18.87 2.36
CA ALA A 331 2.14 18.38 3.14
C ALA A 331 3.33 19.34 3.08
N GLU A 332 3.61 19.96 1.93
CA GLU A 332 4.65 20.99 1.76
C GLU A 332 4.32 22.24 2.59
N GLN A 333 3.06 22.71 2.55
CA GLN A 333 2.61 23.84 3.37
C GLN A 333 2.77 23.60 4.87
N TRP A 334 2.58 22.36 5.32
CA TRP A 334 2.75 21.96 6.72
C TRP A 334 4.21 21.63 7.09
N GLY A 335 5.16 21.72 6.14
CA GLY A 335 6.56 21.37 6.37
C GLY A 335 6.79 19.87 6.58
N TRP A 336 5.86 19.01 6.15
CA TRP A 336 5.94 17.56 6.33
C TRP A 336 6.85 16.86 5.30
N THR A 337 7.41 17.62 4.37
CA THR A 337 8.23 17.18 3.22
C THR A 337 9.69 17.67 3.27
N GLY A 338 10.18 18.14 4.43
CA GLY A 338 11.46 18.85 4.60
C GLY A 338 12.74 18.17 4.06
N ASN A 339 13.80 18.97 3.87
CA ASN A 339 15.02 18.63 3.11
C ASN A 339 15.99 17.64 3.78
N ASP A 340 15.73 17.18 5.00
CA ASP A 340 16.55 16.15 5.61
C ASP A 340 16.23 14.81 4.95
N THR A 341 17.27 14.01 4.73
CA THR A 341 17.29 12.70 4.05
C THR A 341 16.31 11.65 4.61
N GLU A 342 15.51 12.00 5.63
CA GLU A 342 14.50 11.20 6.32
C GLU A 342 13.03 11.59 6.07
N THR A 343 12.68 12.68 5.34
CA THR A 343 11.24 12.93 5.04
C THR A 343 10.73 12.06 3.89
N HIS A 344 10.41 10.81 4.22
CA HIS A 344 9.90 9.80 3.29
C HIS A 344 8.56 10.19 2.62
N LEU A 345 7.76 11.10 3.22
CA LEU A 345 6.40 11.40 2.75
C LEU A 345 6.36 12.15 1.42
N GLY A 346 7.17 13.20 1.22
CA GLY A 346 7.17 13.96 -0.03
C GLY A 346 7.62 13.10 -1.21
N LYS A 347 8.64 12.27 -1.01
CA LYS A 347 9.10 11.29 -2.00
C LYS A 347 8.02 10.24 -2.28
N LEU A 348 7.36 9.72 -1.24
CA LEU A 348 6.27 8.76 -1.39
C LEU A 348 5.13 9.33 -2.22
N LEU A 349 4.65 10.54 -1.91
CA LEU A 349 3.55 11.17 -2.64
C LEU A 349 3.92 11.38 -4.12
N LYS A 350 5.15 11.85 -4.41
CA LYS A 350 5.66 11.95 -5.79
C LYS A 350 5.66 10.61 -6.51
N GLN A 351 6.14 9.54 -5.87
CA GLN A 351 6.10 8.19 -6.43
C GLN A 351 4.67 7.72 -6.72
N MET A 352 3.73 7.96 -5.80
CA MET A 352 2.32 7.59 -6.01
C MET A 352 1.66 8.40 -7.12
N ILE A 353 2.06 9.68 -7.31
CA ILE A 353 1.64 10.51 -8.46
C ILE A 353 2.16 9.90 -9.76
N ASP A 354 3.45 9.55 -9.84
CA ASP A 354 4.04 8.91 -11.03
C ASP A 354 3.36 7.57 -11.35
N GLU A 355 3.02 6.77 -10.34
CA GLU A 355 2.25 5.53 -10.48
C GLU A 355 0.80 5.73 -10.96
N SER A 356 0.29 6.96 -10.96
CA SER A 356 -1.06 7.28 -11.41
C SER A 356 -1.17 7.40 -12.93
N ASP A 357 -0.06 7.27 -13.69
CA ASP A 357 -0.09 7.31 -15.16
C ASP A 357 -1.01 6.22 -15.72
N PRO A 358 -2.08 6.58 -16.46
CA PRO A 358 -3.04 5.62 -17.01
C PRO A 358 -2.45 4.64 -18.02
N LYS A 359 -1.24 4.90 -18.54
CA LYS A 359 -0.53 3.97 -19.43
C LYS A 359 0.11 2.81 -18.66
N LEU A 360 0.34 2.96 -17.35
CA LEU A 360 0.98 1.93 -16.56
C LEU A 360 0.00 0.77 -16.27
N PRO A 361 0.41 -0.48 -16.52
CA PRO A 361 -0.41 -1.64 -16.19
C PRO A 361 -0.40 -1.91 -14.67
N PHE A 362 -1.24 -2.85 -14.25
CA PHE A 362 -1.13 -3.43 -12.93
C PHE A 362 0.17 -4.24 -12.77
N GLY A 363 0.57 -4.41 -11.51
CA GLY A 363 1.77 -5.14 -11.15
C GLY A 363 3.03 -4.31 -11.36
N TYR A 364 4.15 -4.92 -11.03
CA TYR A 364 5.48 -4.35 -11.20
C TYR A 364 6.48 -5.47 -11.49
N ILE A 365 7.63 -5.08 -12.05
CA ILE A 365 8.73 -5.97 -12.35
C ILE A 365 9.83 -5.70 -11.34
N LYS A 366 10.23 -6.74 -10.62
CA LYS A 366 11.44 -6.75 -9.81
C LYS A 366 12.60 -7.23 -10.67
N LEU A 367 13.53 -6.33 -10.95
CA LEU A 367 14.63 -6.61 -11.89
C LEU A 367 15.54 -7.74 -11.38
N ASP A 368 15.78 -7.83 -10.08
CA ASP A 368 16.52 -8.91 -9.44
C ASP A 368 15.85 -10.29 -9.61
N GLU A 369 14.53 -10.38 -9.41
CA GLU A 369 13.79 -11.64 -9.60
C GLU A 369 13.64 -12.03 -11.08
N ALA A 370 13.48 -11.05 -11.98
CA ALA A 370 13.43 -11.29 -13.42
C ALA A 370 14.74 -11.89 -13.97
N LEU A 371 15.87 -11.55 -13.34
CA LEU A 371 17.19 -12.08 -13.67
C LEU A 371 17.42 -13.49 -13.11
N LEU A 372 16.86 -13.81 -11.93
CA LEU A 372 16.97 -15.14 -11.29
C LEU A 372 16.13 -16.21 -12.00
N HIS A 373 14.96 -15.83 -12.52
CA HIS A 373 14.11 -16.71 -13.33
C HIS A 373 14.56 -16.80 -14.78
N GLY A 374 15.88 -16.75 -15.04
CA GLY A 374 16.50 -16.93 -16.34
C GLY A 374 15.92 -18.12 -17.07
N LEU A 375 14.88 -17.87 -17.85
CA LEU A 375 14.39 -18.75 -18.90
C LEU A 375 15.61 -18.99 -19.78
N GLU A 376 16.13 -20.22 -19.76
CA GLU A 376 17.10 -20.69 -20.74
C GLU A 376 16.52 -20.40 -22.12
N ILE A 377 16.99 -19.30 -22.69
CA ILE A 377 16.82 -18.97 -24.08
C ILE A 377 18.27 -18.90 -24.53
N GLU A 378 18.71 -19.93 -25.25
CA GLU A 378 19.97 -19.91 -25.97
C GLU A 378 19.99 -18.67 -26.85
N CYS A 379 20.83 -17.70 -26.51
CA CYS A 379 21.12 -16.58 -27.39
C CYS A 379 22.58 -16.70 -27.80
N ASN A 380 22.79 -16.98 -29.07
CA ASN A 380 24.09 -17.06 -29.71
C ASN A 380 24.17 -15.90 -30.71
N PHE A 381 24.38 -14.66 -30.25
CA PHE A 381 24.66 -13.51 -31.12
C PHE A 381 25.51 -12.45 -30.43
N ILE A 382 26.55 -12.02 -31.15
CA ILE A 382 27.43 -10.88 -30.86
C ILE A 382 26.79 -9.65 -31.50
N ILE A 383 26.69 -8.53 -30.76
CA ILE A 383 26.32 -7.23 -31.34
C ILE A 383 27.55 -6.32 -31.28
N ASP A 384 28.13 -6.06 -32.45
CA ASP A 384 29.14 -5.02 -32.69
C ASP A 384 28.50 -3.63 -32.55
N PHE A 385 29.04 -2.80 -31.65
CA PHE A 385 28.90 -1.34 -31.76
C PHE A 385 30.05 -0.80 -32.62
N PRO A 386 29.81 -0.06 -33.72
CA PRO A 386 30.90 0.45 -34.54
C PRO A 386 31.61 1.59 -33.81
N LEU A 387 32.87 1.34 -33.40
CA LEU A 387 33.81 2.35 -32.94
C LEU A 387 34.13 3.36 -34.05
N MET A 388 33.99 4.65 -33.78
CA MET A 388 34.73 5.71 -34.47
C MET A 388 35.47 6.57 -33.44
N PHE A 389 36.79 6.43 -33.41
CA PHE A 389 37.70 7.36 -32.75
C PHE A 389 37.76 8.68 -33.56
N LEU A 390 37.52 9.82 -32.91
CA LEU A 390 37.97 11.12 -33.40
C LEU A 390 38.91 11.73 -32.36
N GLY A 391 40.16 11.91 -32.78
CA GLY A 391 41.28 12.33 -31.92
C GLY A 391 41.23 13.79 -31.49
N GLY A 392 41.69 14.02 -30.25
CA GLY A 392 42.10 15.32 -29.71
C GLY A 392 43.38 15.14 -28.90
N LYS A 393 44.40 15.97 -29.18
CA LYS A 393 45.81 15.83 -28.74
C LYS A 393 46.01 15.87 -27.22
N PRO A 394 47.11 15.27 -26.69
CA PRO A 394 47.43 15.34 -25.26
C PRO A 394 48.05 16.69 -24.90
N CYS A 395 47.52 17.34 -23.86
CA CYS A 395 48.21 18.46 -23.21
C CYS A 395 49.34 17.91 -22.32
N LYS A 396 50.58 18.18 -22.76
CA LYS A 396 51.78 18.12 -21.90
C LYS A 396 51.76 19.30 -20.95
N ASN A 397 52.04 19.07 -19.67
CA ASN A 397 52.86 20.00 -18.89
C ASN A 397 53.66 19.25 -17.81
N LYS A 398 54.97 19.56 -17.78
CA LYS A 398 56.00 19.06 -16.87
C LYS A 398 56.13 20.00 -15.67
N LEU A 399 56.24 19.39 -14.48
CA LEU A 399 57.02 19.72 -13.27
C LEU A 399 57.26 21.18 -12.83
N SER A 400 56.93 21.46 -11.56
CA SER A 400 57.91 21.94 -10.56
C SER A 400 57.38 21.90 -9.10
N SER A 401 58.19 21.27 -8.22
CA SER A 401 58.28 21.35 -6.74
C SER A 401 57.13 20.87 -5.82
N PRO A 402 57.44 20.30 -4.63
CA PRO A 402 56.48 19.70 -3.72
C PRO A 402 56.15 20.64 -2.55
N GLN A 403 54.92 21.13 -2.47
CA GLN A 403 54.28 21.64 -1.25
C GLN A 403 52.86 22.02 -1.65
N ASP A 404 51.91 21.15 -1.34
CA ASP A 404 50.61 21.45 -0.74
C ASP A 404 49.80 20.16 -0.72
N HIS A 405 49.38 19.77 0.48
CA HIS A 405 48.34 18.77 0.68
C HIS A 405 47.03 19.39 0.22
N ASP A 406 46.48 18.96 -0.90
CA ASP A 406 45.11 19.28 -1.29
C ASP A 406 44.43 18.09 -1.96
N GLU A 407 43.13 18.01 -1.68
CA GLU A 407 42.22 16.87 -1.79
C GLU A 407 42.14 16.25 -3.21
N CYS A 408 42.09 14.92 -3.27
CA CYS A 408 41.75 14.19 -4.50
C CYS A 408 40.22 14.19 -4.67
N PRO A 409 39.66 14.57 -5.84
CA PRO A 409 38.22 14.65 -6.02
C PRO A 409 37.56 13.27 -6.06
N GLU A 410 36.34 13.24 -5.54
CA GLU A 410 35.47 12.09 -5.32
C GLU A 410 35.13 11.28 -6.58
N GLN A 411 34.78 10.02 -6.32
CA GLN A 411 34.18 9.04 -7.23
C GLN A 411 33.11 9.65 -8.15
N GLY A 412 33.26 9.49 -9.47
CA GLY A 412 32.31 10.02 -10.45
C GLY A 412 31.96 9.01 -11.55
N ILE A 413 30.66 8.90 -11.87
CA ILE A 413 30.15 8.21 -13.07
C ILE A 413 30.07 9.24 -14.20
N LEU A 414 30.80 9.03 -15.30
CA LEU A 414 30.74 9.90 -16.48
C LEU A 414 29.72 9.36 -17.49
N LEU A 415 28.53 9.98 -17.55
CA LEU A 415 27.53 9.70 -18.59
C LEU A 415 27.77 10.62 -19.79
N VAL A 416 28.20 10.07 -20.93
CA VAL A 416 28.41 10.84 -22.17
C VAL A 416 27.18 10.72 -23.05
N PHE A 417 26.51 11.85 -23.29
CA PHE A 417 25.34 11.93 -24.17
C PHE A 417 25.76 12.41 -25.58
N SER A 418 25.40 11.64 -26.61
CA SER A 418 25.57 12.02 -28.02
C SER A 418 24.22 12.05 -28.73
N SER A 419 24.08 12.93 -29.73
CA SER A 419 22.86 13.12 -30.52
C SER A 419 22.49 11.93 -31.44
N ARG A 420 23.26 10.83 -31.41
CA ARG A 420 23.03 9.63 -32.25
C ARG A 420 23.25 8.28 -31.53
N GLY A 421 23.31 8.23 -30.21
CA GLY A 421 23.46 6.97 -29.47
C GLY A 421 24.12 7.12 -28.10
N PHE A 422 24.06 6.04 -27.32
CA PHE A 422 24.49 5.98 -25.92
C PHE A 422 25.81 5.20 -25.77
N SER A 423 26.71 5.70 -24.91
CA SER A 423 27.90 4.98 -24.47
C SER A 423 28.05 5.20 -22.97
N ILE A 424 28.01 4.12 -22.19
CA ILE A 424 28.38 4.16 -20.76
C ILE A 424 29.87 3.84 -20.68
N VAL A 425 30.66 4.78 -20.17
CA VAL A 425 32.03 4.50 -19.75
C VAL A 425 32.03 4.49 -18.23
N ILE A 426 32.06 3.29 -17.64
CA ILE A 426 32.23 3.12 -16.19
C ILE A 426 33.74 3.04 -15.94
N SER A 427 34.35 4.13 -15.46
CA SER A 427 35.71 4.07 -14.91
C SER A 427 35.62 3.62 -13.46
N GLN A 428 35.88 2.34 -13.20
CA GLN A 428 35.96 1.82 -11.84
C GLN A 428 37.34 1.20 -11.60
N GLU A 429 38.22 1.92 -10.92
CA GLU A 429 39.33 1.29 -10.19
C GLU A 429 38.85 1.06 -8.76
N THR A 430 38.38 -0.16 -8.47
CA THR A 430 38.57 -0.91 -7.22
C THR A 430 37.64 -2.13 -7.18
N GLU A 431 38.23 -3.29 -6.88
CA GLU A 431 37.54 -4.51 -6.49
C GLU A 431 36.71 -4.24 -5.22
N SER A 432 35.44 -4.66 -5.20
CA SER A 432 34.47 -4.61 -4.09
C SER A 432 33.56 -3.36 -3.96
N ALA A 433 32.66 -3.14 -4.93
CA ALA A 433 31.45 -2.37 -4.68
C ALA A 433 30.35 -3.24 -4.01
N PRO A 434 29.60 -2.72 -3.03
CA PRO A 434 28.47 -3.45 -2.46
C PRO A 434 27.40 -3.73 -3.53
N THR A 435 26.93 -4.98 -3.60
CA THR A 435 25.95 -5.50 -4.58
C THR A 435 24.72 -4.61 -4.80
N ASN A 436 24.29 -3.86 -3.77
CA ASN A 436 23.17 -2.91 -3.83
C ASN A 436 23.44 -1.67 -4.73
N GLY A 437 24.69 -1.23 -4.87
CA GLY A 437 25.05 -0.07 -5.71
C GLY A 437 24.91 -0.37 -7.20
N LEU A 438 25.39 -1.54 -7.62
CA LEU A 438 25.30 -2.02 -8.99
C LEU A 438 23.84 -2.21 -9.43
N GLN A 439 23.01 -2.80 -8.57
CA GLN A 439 21.59 -2.98 -8.84
C GLN A 439 20.86 -1.65 -9.06
N LYS A 440 21.12 -0.62 -8.22
CA LYS A 440 20.53 0.72 -8.40
C LYS A 440 20.95 1.38 -9.71
N LEU A 441 22.20 1.16 -10.13
CA LEU A 441 22.72 1.66 -11.40
C LEU A 441 22.02 0.97 -12.59
N MET A 442 21.95 -0.36 -12.59
CA MET A 442 21.25 -1.14 -13.64
C MET A 442 19.79 -0.71 -13.78
N GLN A 443 19.10 -0.47 -12.67
CA GLN A 443 17.72 0.03 -12.68
C GLN A 443 17.60 1.41 -13.33
N SER A 444 18.55 2.30 -13.05
CA SER A 444 18.55 3.64 -13.59
C SER A 444 18.84 3.62 -15.10
N ILE A 445 19.72 2.73 -15.56
CA ILE A 445 19.99 2.50 -16.98
C ILE A 445 18.74 1.95 -17.69
N CYS A 446 18.14 0.88 -17.14
CA CYS A 446 16.92 0.27 -17.68
C CYS A 446 15.77 1.30 -17.76
N TRP A 447 15.62 2.11 -16.71
CA TRP A 447 14.65 3.20 -16.67
C TRP A 447 14.86 4.21 -17.80
N ILE A 448 16.08 4.72 -17.96
CA ILE A 448 16.41 5.73 -18.99
C ILE A 448 16.14 5.17 -20.37
N TRP A 449 16.52 3.91 -20.62
CA TRP A 449 16.27 3.23 -21.88
C TRP A 449 14.76 3.12 -22.16
N LEU A 450 13.96 2.69 -21.17
CA LEU A 450 12.51 2.56 -21.33
C LEU A 450 11.85 3.90 -21.71
N LEU A 451 12.29 5.00 -21.09
CA LEU A 451 11.82 6.34 -21.44
C LEU A 451 12.20 6.75 -22.88
N GLN A 452 13.43 6.46 -23.30
CA GLN A 452 13.91 6.81 -24.65
C GLN A 452 13.14 6.06 -25.74
N GLU A 453 12.75 4.82 -25.48
CA GLU A 453 11.94 4.00 -26.37
C GLU A 453 10.43 4.35 -26.32
N GLY A 454 10.05 5.36 -25.53
CA GLY A 454 8.68 5.86 -25.45
C GLY A 454 7.73 5.04 -24.57
N TYR A 455 8.26 4.13 -23.75
CA TYR A 455 7.47 3.40 -22.76
C TYR A 455 7.16 4.29 -21.55
N ALA A 456 5.97 4.11 -20.98
CA ALA A 456 5.65 4.65 -19.67
C ALA A 456 6.44 3.86 -18.62
N VAL A 457 7.04 4.55 -17.65
CA VAL A 457 7.80 3.91 -16.59
C VAL A 457 7.68 4.69 -15.28
N SER A 458 7.47 3.98 -14.17
CA SER A 458 7.51 4.56 -12.83
C SER A 458 8.16 3.62 -11.81
N ARG A 459 8.61 4.16 -10.67
CA ARG A 459 9.06 3.33 -9.54
C ARG A 459 7.83 2.94 -8.76
N SER A 460 7.85 1.77 -8.15
CA SER A 460 6.77 1.35 -7.24
C SER A 460 7.09 1.72 -5.80
N HIS A 461 6.16 2.37 -5.09
CA HIS A 461 6.20 2.57 -3.65
C HIS A 461 5.98 1.26 -2.88
N ILE A 462 5.41 0.24 -3.55
CA ILE A 462 5.04 -1.05 -2.94
C ILE A 462 6.25 -1.95 -2.73
N ALA A 463 7.27 -1.83 -3.57
CA ALA A 463 8.47 -2.65 -3.50
C ALA A 463 9.69 -1.80 -3.86
N SER A 464 10.73 -1.88 -3.02
CA SER A 464 12.04 -1.37 -3.39
C SER A 464 12.48 -2.06 -4.68
N ASN A 465 13.26 -1.35 -5.49
CA ASN A 465 13.85 -1.93 -6.70
C ASN A 465 12.85 -2.45 -7.75
N ALA A 466 11.59 -2.03 -7.68
CA ALA A 466 10.55 -2.41 -8.63
C ALA A 466 10.24 -1.30 -9.63
N ILE A 467 10.01 -1.69 -10.88
CA ILE A 467 9.63 -0.82 -11.99
C ILE A 467 8.23 -1.20 -12.47
N LYS A 468 7.36 -0.20 -12.65
CA LYS A 468 6.11 -0.34 -13.41
C LYS A 468 6.36 0.18 -14.81
N THR A 469 5.97 -0.59 -15.82
CA THR A 469 6.09 -0.15 -17.21
C THR A 469 5.08 -0.85 -18.09
N ASN A 470 4.65 -0.19 -19.17
CA ASN A 470 3.84 -0.79 -20.23
C ASN A 470 4.69 -1.53 -21.28
N CYS A 471 6.01 -1.59 -21.09
CA CYS A 471 6.91 -2.38 -21.93
C CYS A 471 6.56 -3.88 -21.85
N PRO A 472 6.45 -4.59 -22.99
CA PRO A 472 6.17 -6.01 -22.99
C PRO A 472 7.22 -6.80 -22.20
N MET A 473 6.79 -7.78 -21.41
CA MET A 473 7.68 -8.58 -20.57
C MET A 473 8.84 -9.23 -21.35
N ALA A 474 8.59 -9.68 -22.59
CA ALA A 474 9.63 -10.24 -23.45
C ALA A 474 10.78 -9.25 -23.74
N VAL A 475 10.45 -7.96 -23.89
CA VAL A 475 11.43 -6.89 -24.10
C VAL A 475 12.16 -6.57 -22.79
N CYS A 476 11.45 -6.51 -21.65
CA CYS A 476 12.08 -6.33 -20.34
C CYS A 476 13.09 -7.44 -20.02
N ILE A 477 12.76 -8.70 -20.30
CA ILE A 477 13.66 -9.85 -20.10
C ILE A 477 14.90 -9.73 -21.00
N ARG A 478 14.72 -9.34 -22.27
CA ARG A 478 15.84 -9.17 -23.21
C ARG A 478 16.84 -8.13 -22.69
N ILE A 479 16.36 -6.96 -22.28
CA ILE A 479 17.19 -5.87 -21.73
C ILE A 479 17.91 -6.33 -20.47
N ALA A 480 17.21 -7.02 -19.57
CA ALA A 480 17.79 -7.50 -18.33
C ALA A 480 18.95 -8.48 -18.59
N LYS A 481 18.81 -9.37 -19.59
CA LYS A 481 19.89 -10.28 -20.02
C LYS A 481 21.07 -9.53 -20.66
N GLU A 482 20.81 -8.55 -21.51
CA GLU A 482 21.87 -7.73 -22.12
C GLU A 482 22.70 -6.99 -21.05
N LEU A 483 22.03 -6.43 -20.03
CA LEU A 483 22.69 -5.74 -18.92
C LEU A 483 23.52 -6.66 -18.01
N GLN A 484 23.29 -7.98 -18.01
CA GLN A 484 24.12 -8.94 -17.26
C GLN A 484 25.40 -9.33 -18.00
N GLN A 485 25.43 -9.15 -19.32
CA GLN A 485 26.59 -9.48 -20.15
C GLN A 485 27.60 -8.33 -20.22
N CYS A 486 27.22 -7.13 -19.79
CA CYS A 486 28.09 -5.96 -19.57
C CYS A 486 28.68 -6.00 -18.16
#